data_AF-A0A951GQN6-F1
#
_entry.id   AF-A0A951GQN6-F1
#
_cell.length_a   1.000
_cell.length_b   1.000
_cell.length_c   1.000
_cell.angle_alpha   90.00
_cell.angle_beta   90.00
_cell.angle_gamma   90.00
#
_symmetry.space_group_name_H-M   'P 1'
#
loop_
_entity.id
_entity.type
_entity.pdbx_description
1 polymer ?
#
loop_
_entity_poly.entity_id
_entity_poly.type
_entity_poly.pdbx_seq_one_letter_code
_entity_poly.pdbx_strand_id
1 'polypeptide(L)'
;MSENEAAAAIAIAISALGMLVVVSLLRTYMIDNFRNQLFALRDEMFLYAWDEGLLDSRAYLNLRVLMNGMIRYAHRTSISRLMILDAARRLFKIPLKMPDAFAQWVTAISNLPSDQAQKFQEYHNNALRIAMRHMVNRSPILWIGIVVLGIHFGIWRSAITAIDRAANVLRNKMLPSDLFESEAYKAAR
;
A
#
# COMPACT_ATOMS: atom_id res chain seq x y z
N MET A 1 40.08 10.94 -17.94
CA MET A 1 38.75 10.36 -18.15
C MET A 1 38.65 9.98 -19.62
N SER A 2 38.42 8.71 -19.92
CA SER A 2 38.28 8.27 -21.33
C SER A 2 36.98 8.82 -21.94
N GLU A 3 36.92 8.96 -23.27
CA GLU A 3 35.70 9.41 -23.96
C GLU A 3 34.49 8.52 -23.61
N ASN A 4 34.73 7.22 -23.40
CA ASN A 4 33.72 6.24 -22.98
C ASN A 4 33.21 6.50 -21.55
N GLU A 5 34.10 6.85 -20.61
CA GLU A 5 33.70 7.23 -19.24
C GLU A 5 32.86 8.51 -19.24
N ALA A 6 33.24 9.48 -20.07
CA ALA A 6 32.49 10.73 -20.21
C ALA A 6 31.07 10.48 -20.77
N ALA A 7 30.97 9.67 -21.83
CA ALA A 7 29.68 9.29 -22.42
C ALA A 7 28.79 8.52 -21.45
N ALA A 8 29.36 7.55 -20.70
CA ALA A 8 28.64 6.80 -19.68
C ALA A 8 28.13 7.70 -18.55
N ALA A 9 28.95 8.63 -18.06
CA ALA A 9 28.55 9.58 -17.02
C ALA A 9 27.39 10.48 -17.48
N ILE A 10 27.42 10.98 -18.71
CA ILE A 10 26.35 11.79 -19.30
C ILE A 10 25.05 10.96 -19.42
N ALA A 11 25.14 9.72 -19.92
CA ALA A 11 23.98 8.84 -20.06
C ALA A 11 23.32 8.53 -18.70
N ILE A 12 24.13 8.27 -17.66
CA ILE A 12 23.64 8.08 -16.29
C ILE A 12 22.96 9.36 -15.78
N ALA A 13 23.56 10.52 -15.98
CA ALA A 13 22.99 11.79 -15.55
C ALA A 13 21.65 12.10 -16.23
N ILE A 14 21.54 11.89 -17.55
CA ILE A 14 20.29 12.05 -18.31
C ILE A 14 19.23 11.06 -17.81
N SER A 15 19.61 9.81 -17.60
CA SER A 15 18.69 8.76 -17.12
C SER A 15 18.17 9.09 -15.71
N ALA A 16 19.06 9.55 -14.82
CA ALA A 16 18.69 9.97 -13.48
C ALA A 16 17.74 11.18 -13.49
N LEU A 17 18.02 12.18 -14.34
CA LEU A 17 17.15 13.35 -14.51
C LEU A 17 15.77 12.94 -15.05
N GLY A 18 15.73 12.08 -16.09
CA GLY A 18 14.49 11.54 -16.64
C GLY A 18 13.67 10.80 -15.59
N MET A 19 14.32 9.97 -14.77
CA MET A 19 13.68 9.25 -13.67
C MET A 19 13.10 10.22 -12.62
N LEU A 20 13.83 11.28 -12.25
CA LEU A 20 13.34 12.30 -11.31
C LEU A 20 12.09 13.02 -11.86
N VAL A 21 12.08 13.35 -13.15
CA VAL A 21 10.91 13.96 -13.82
C VAL A 21 9.71 13.00 -13.76
N VAL A 22 9.90 11.73 -14.14
CA VAL A 22 8.83 10.71 -14.11
C VAL A 22 8.28 10.54 -12.69
N VAL A 23 9.15 10.42 -11.67
CA VAL A 23 8.74 10.29 -10.27
C VAL A 23 7.96 11.52 -9.79
N SER A 24 8.37 12.73 -10.20
CA SER A 24 7.67 13.97 -9.89
C SER A 24 6.27 14.01 -10.51
N LEU A 25 6.14 13.68 -11.79
CA LEU A 25 4.86 13.64 -12.50
C LEU A 25 3.92 12.57 -11.92
N LEU A 26 4.42 11.36 -11.66
CA LEU A 26 3.65 10.29 -11.02
C LEU A 26 3.15 10.72 -9.64
N ARG A 27 3.96 11.43 -8.86
CA ARG A 27 3.55 11.94 -7.55
C ARG A 27 2.40 12.93 -7.65
N THR A 28 2.45 13.86 -8.59
CA THR A 28 1.37 14.83 -8.83
C THR A 28 0.10 14.11 -9.28
N TYR A 29 0.22 13.22 -10.27
CA TYR A 29 -0.89 12.41 -10.76
C TYR A 29 -1.58 11.61 -9.64
N MET A 30 -0.81 10.97 -8.75
CA MET A 30 -1.38 10.21 -7.63
C MET A 30 -2.18 11.11 -6.67
N ILE A 31 -1.71 12.33 -6.40
CA ILE A 31 -2.42 13.29 -5.54
C ILE A 31 -3.73 13.72 -6.19
N ASP A 32 -3.71 14.02 -7.48
CA ASP A 32 -4.90 14.47 -8.21
C ASP A 32 -5.91 13.34 -8.39
N ASN A 33 -5.46 12.12 -8.67
CA ASN A 33 -6.32 10.94 -8.69
C ASN A 33 -6.99 10.69 -7.33
N PHE A 34 -6.26 10.83 -6.22
CA PHE A 34 -6.85 10.72 -4.88
C PHE A 34 -7.89 11.82 -4.60
N ARG A 35 -7.62 13.07 -5.00
CA ARG A 35 -8.58 14.17 -4.89
C ARG A 35 -9.83 13.90 -5.71
N ASN A 36 -9.68 13.46 -6.96
CA ASN A 36 -10.79 13.16 -7.86
C ASN A 36 -11.70 12.08 -7.29
N GLN A 37 -11.13 10.99 -6.74
CA GLN A 37 -11.91 9.93 -6.10
C GLN A 37 -12.69 10.42 -4.88
N LEU A 38 -12.08 11.28 -4.05
CA LEU A 38 -12.78 11.87 -2.90
C LEU A 38 -13.84 12.89 -3.30
N PHE A 39 -13.62 13.67 -4.35
CA PHE A 39 -14.64 14.57 -4.90
C PHE A 39 -15.84 13.78 -5.40
N ALA A 40 -15.62 12.74 -6.21
CA ALA A 40 -16.69 11.87 -6.69
C ALA A 40 -17.52 11.27 -5.54
N LEU A 41 -16.85 10.69 -4.54
CA LEU A 41 -17.53 10.12 -3.37
C LEU A 41 -18.32 11.17 -2.57
N ARG A 42 -17.79 12.40 -2.47
CA ARG A 42 -18.47 13.50 -1.77
C ARG A 42 -19.71 13.95 -2.54
N ASP A 43 -19.64 13.96 -3.86
CA ASP A 43 -20.75 14.36 -4.72
C ASP A 43 -21.86 13.30 -4.67
N GLU A 44 -21.52 12.00 -4.65
CA GLU A 44 -22.48 10.91 -4.36
C GLU A 44 -23.16 11.07 -2.99
N MET A 45 -22.37 11.36 -1.94
CA MET A 45 -22.91 11.61 -0.60
C MET A 45 -23.82 12.85 -0.57
N PHE A 46 -23.50 13.89 -1.33
CA PHE A 46 -24.32 15.09 -1.43
C PHE A 46 -25.66 14.80 -2.09
N LEU A 47 -25.69 14.06 -3.19
CA LEU A 47 -26.93 13.66 -3.86
C LEU A 47 -27.81 12.84 -2.93
N TYR A 48 -27.24 11.84 -2.25
CA TYR A 48 -27.98 11.07 -1.24
C TYR A 48 -28.55 11.96 -0.12
N ALA A 49 -27.74 12.87 0.42
CA ALA A 49 -28.20 13.77 1.47
C ALA A 49 -29.25 14.77 0.97
N TRP A 50 -29.21 15.15 -0.31
CA TRP A 50 -30.24 15.98 -0.95
C TRP A 50 -31.57 15.23 -1.02
N ASP A 51 -31.55 14.01 -1.55
CA ASP A 51 -32.75 13.18 -1.74
C ASP A 51 -33.43 12.84 -0.40
N GLU A 52 -32.64 12.60 0.65
CA GLU A 52 -33.13 12.26 1.99
C GLU A 52 -33.44 13.48 2.87
N GLY A 53 -33.22 14.72 2.39
CA GLY A 53 -33.44 15.94 3.19
C GLY A 53 -32.46 16.11 4.35
N LEU A 54 -31.24 15.59 4.24
CA LEU A 54 -30.22 15.53 5.30
C LEU A 54 -29.10 16.57 5.15
N LEU A 55 -29.22 17.53 4.23
CA LEU A 55 -28.16 18.52 3.95
C LEU A 55 -27.80 19.40 5.16
N ASP A 56 -28.77 19.69 6.03
CA ASP A 56 -28.54 20.46 7.26
C ASP A 56 -28.22 19.55 8.46
N SER A 57 -28.19 18.23 8.25
CA SER A 57 -27.84 17.29 9.32
C SER A 57 -26.38 17.47 9.74
N ARG A 58 -26.14 17.35 11.05
CA ARG A 58 -24.76 17.39 11.60
C ARG A 58 -23.91 16.25 11.05
N ALA A 59 -24.50 15.11 10.73
CA ALA A 59 -23.79 13.96 10.17
C ALA A 59 -23.19 14.29 8.80
N TYR A 60 -24.00 14.85 7.90
CA TYR A 60 -23.55 15.31 6.58
C TYR A 60 -22.48 16.39 6.69
N LEU A 61 -22.74 17.44 7.49
CA LEU A 61 -21.81 18.57 7.62
C LEU A 61 -20.46 18.12 8.17
N ASN A 62 -20.44 17.27 9.20
CA ASN A 62 -19.21 16.78 9.80
C ASN A 62 -18.45 15.85 8.85
N LEU A 63 -19.13 14.92 8.15
CA LEU A 63 -18.46 14.05 7.19
C LEU A 63 -17.86 14.84 6.03
N ARG A 64 -18.59 15.85 5.54
CA ARG A 64 -18.09 16.78 4.51
C ARG A 64 -16.83 17.51 4.97
N VAL A 65 -16.78 17.97 6.23
CA VAL A 65 -15.57 18.60 6.81
C VAL A 65 -14.40 17.62 6.84
N LEU A 66 -14.62 16.37 7.26
CA LEU A 66 -13.60 15.32 7.26
C LEU A 66 -13.06 15.04 5.84
N MET A 67 -13.94 14.86 4.86
CA MET A 67 -13.56 14.65 3.46
C MET A 67 -12.81 15.83 2.86
N ASN A 68 -13.26 17.06 3.11
CA ASN A 68 -12.56 18.27 2.68
C ASN A 68 -11.18 18.38 3.33
N GLY A 69 -11.03 17.96 4.59
CA GLY A 69 -9.74 17.84 5.25
C GLY A 69 -8.81 16.88 4.50
N MET A 70 -9.29 15.69 4.13
CA MET A 70 -8.53 14.71 3.36
C MET A 70 -8.11 15.27 1.99
N ILE A 71 -9.01 15.93 1.26
CA ILE A 71 -8.74 16.55 -0.05
C ILE A 71 -7.67 17.65 0.07
N ARG A 72 -7.82 18.56 1.04
CA ARG A 72 -6.90 19.69 1.26
C ARG A 72 -5.50 19.20 1.61
N TYR A 73 -5.41 18.18 2.46
CA TYR A 73 -4.16 17.64 2.95
C TYR A 73 -3.65 16.40 2.20
N ALA A 74 -4.24 16.08 1.05
CA ALA A 74 -3.87 14.95 0.17
C ALA A 74 -2.35 14.78 -0.06
N HIS A 75 -1.65 15.90 -0.26
CA HIS A 75 -0.21 15.95 -0.48
C HIS A 75 0.63 15.65 0.78
N ARG A 76 0.03 15.73 1.97
CA ARG A 76 0.66 15.41 3.27
C ARG A 76 0.30 14.02 3.77
N THR A 77 -0.70 13.39 3.17
CA THR A 77 -1.14 12.05 3.51
C THR A 77 -0.13 11.02 2.99
N SER A 78 0.60 10.38 3.91
CA SER A 78 1.60 9.32 3.63
C SER A 78 1.83 8.49 4.89
N ILE A 79 2.08 7.19 4.71
CA ILE A 79 2.33 6.25 5.83
C ILE A 79 3.55 6.66 6.63
N SER A 80 4.65 7.02 5.96
CA SER A 80 5.88 7.46 6.62
C SER A 80 5.64 8.63 7.57
N ARG A 81 4.85 9.62 7.15
CA ARG A 81 4.49 10.76 8.01
C ARG A 81 3.65 10.33 9.22
N LEU A 82 2.72 9.39 9.06
CA LEU A 82 1.97 8.85 10.20
C LEU A 82 2.88 8.08 11.17
N MET A 83 3.82 7.29 10.66
CA MET A 83 4.79 6.58 11.49
C MET A 83 5.70 7.56 12.24
N ILE A 84 6.16 8.63 11.60
CA ILE A 84 6.95 9.69 12.24
C ILE A 84 6.12 10.41 13.31
N LEU A 85 4.87 10.75 13.02
CA LEU A 85 3.96 11.37 13.99
C LEU A 85 3.72 10.46 15.19
N ASP A 86 3.49 9.16 14.98
CA ASP A 86 3.29 8.20 16.08
C ASP A 86 4.59 8.00 16.88
N ALA A 87 5.74 7.90 16.22
CA ALA A 87 7.04 7.80 16.88
C ALA A 87 7.34 9.04 17.73
N ALA A 88 7.16 10.23 17.17
CA ALA A 88 7.32 11.50 17.89
C ALA A 88 6.33 11.58 19.07
N ARG A 89 5.07 11.20 18.86
CA ARG A 89 4.07 11.15 19.92
C ARG A 89 4.50 10.26 21.08
N ARG A 90 4.98 9.04 20.79
CA ARG A 90 5.47 8.10 21.82
C ARG A 90 6.68 8.67 22.55
N LEU A 91 7.62 9.27 21.82
CA LEU A 91 8.84 9.85 22.37
C LEU A 91 8.55 11.04 23.30
N PHE A 92 7.63 11.92 22.89
CA PHE A 92 7.26 13.12 23.64
C PHE A 92 6.03 12.94 24.54
N LYS A 93 5.49 11.72 24.64
CA LYS A 93 4.29 11.36 25.43
C LYS A 93 3.08 12.27 25.17
N ILE A 94 2.89 12.69 23.92
CA ILE A 94 1.76 13.56 23.53
C ILE A 94 0.47 12.74 23.57
N PRO A 95 -0.60 13.19 24.27
CA PRO A 95 -1.85 12.44 24.34
C PRO A 95 -2.53 12.36 22.98
N LEU A 96 -3.16 11.21 22.68
CA LEU A 96 -4.01 11.06 21.50
C LEU A 96 -5.33 11.76 21.79
N LYS A 97 -5.55 12.94 21.20
CA LYS A 97 -6.86 13.56 21.18
C LYS A 97 -7.53 13.22 19.85
N MET A 98 -8.70 12.59 19.90
CA MET A 98 -9.51 12.41 18.69
C MET A 98 -9.83 13.80 18.11
N PRO A 99 -9.75 13.98 16.78
CA PRO A 99 -10.20 15.22 16.17
C PRO A 99 -11.65 15.48 16.58
N ASP A 100 -11.93 16.69 17.08
CA ASP A 100 -13.27 17.04 17.58
C ASP A 100 -14.34 16.82 16.48
N ALA A 101 -13.99 17.06 15.21
CA ALA A 101 -14.86 16.80 14.06
C ALA A 101 -15.28 15.33 13.91
N PHE A 102 -14.39 14.38 14.21
CA PHE A 102 -14.71 12.94 14.13
C PHE A 102 -15.60 12.52 15.31
N ALA A 103 -15.30 12.97 16.53
CA ALA A 103 -16.15 12.71 17.68
C ALA A 103 -17.57 13.25 17.47
N GLN A 104 -17.69 14.50 17.00
CA GLN A 104 -18.98 15.11 16.65
C GLN A 104 -19.70 14.37 15.53
N TRP A 105 -18.97 13.81 14.56
CA TRP A 105 -19.55 13.00 13.50
C TRP A 105 -20.14 11.69 14.03
N VAL A 106 -19.42 10.97 14.91
CA VAL A 106 -19.92 9.73 15.52
C VAL A 106 -21.22 9.97 16.29
N THR A 107 -21.27 11.02 17.12
CA THR A 107 -22.48 11.41 17.84
C THR A 107 -23.61 11.84 16.91
N ALA A 108 -23.30 12.52 15.80
CA ALA A 108 -24.32 12.94 14.85
C ALA A 108 -24.94 11.75 14.11
N ILE A 109 -24.15 10.72 13.78
CA ILE A 109 -24.65 9.50 13.14
C ILE A 109 -25.53 8.68 14.08
N SER A 110 -25.20 8.59 15.37
CA SER A 110 -26.02 7.81 16.31
C SER A 110 -27.44 8.36 16.50
N ASN A 111 -27.68 9.61 16.08
CA ASN A 111 -28.98 10.26 16.15
C ASN A 111 -29.81 10.12 14.86
N LEU A 112 -29.24 9.51 13.80
CA LEU A 112 -29.96 9.25 12.56
C LEU A 112 -30.72 7.90 12.62
N PRO A 113 -31.79 7.76 11.81
CA PRO A 113 -32.36 6.45 11.46
C PRO A 113 -31.29 5.45 11.04
N SER A 114 -31.49 4.16 11.34
CA SER A 114 -30.45 3.12 11.20
C SER A 114 -29.97 2.93 9.76
N ASP A 115 -30.88 3.05 8.79
CA ASP A 115 -30.60 3.01 7.36
C ASP A 115 -29.73 4.20 6.90
N GLN A 116 -30.09 5.41 7.30
CA GLN A 116 -29.33 6.63 6.99
C GLN A 116 -27.96 6.61 7.66
N ALA A 117 -27.89 6.20 8.93
CA ALA A 117 -26.65 6.02 9.68
C ALA A 117 -25.71 5.04 8.97
N GLN A 118 -26.22 3.89 8.51
CA GLN A 118 -25.45 2.89 7.77
C GLN A 118 -24.89 3.47 6.47
N LYS A 119 -25.69 4.25 5.73
CA LYS A 119 -25.22 4.86 4.49
C LYS A 119 -24.10 5.87 4.72
N PHE A 120 -24.20 6.72 5.75
CA PHE A 120 -23.12 7.63 6.13
C PHE A 120 -21.85 6.92 6.60
N GLN A 121 -21.99 5.78 7.30
CA GLN A 121 -20.84 4.94 7.64
C GLN A 121 -20.18 4.34 6.40
N GLU A 122 -20.97 3.94 5.40
CA GLU A 122 -20.46 3.45 4.11
C GLU A 122 -19.61 4.52 3.40
N TYR A 123 -20.11 5.75 3.30
CA TYR A 123 -19.34 6.86 2.72
C TYR A 123 -18.05 7.13 3.48
N HIS A 124 -18.08 7.10 4.81
CA HIS A 124 -16.88 7.26 5.62
C HIS A 124 -15.87 6.12 5.38
N ASN A 125 -16.33 4.87 5.37
CA ASN A 125 -15.49 3.70 5.13
C ASN A 125 -14.88 3.71 3.73
N ASN A 126 -15.65 4.13 2.71
CA ASN A 126 -15.16 4.28 1.34
C ASN A 126 -14.10 5.39 1.26
N ALA A 127 -14.30 6.51 1.95
CA ALA A 127 -13.31 7.59 2.01
C ALA A 127 -12.00 7.14 2.70
N LEU A 128 -12.10 6.39 3.81
CA LEU A 128 -10.95 5.80 4.48
C LEU A 128 -10.22 4.79 3.58
N ARG A 129 -10.96 3.95 2.82
CA ARG A 129 -10.36 3.00 1.87
C ARG A 129 -9.58 3.73 0.78
N ILE A 130 -10.13 4.80 0.22
CA ILE A 130 -9.46 5.65 -0.78
C ILE A 130 -8.17 6.25 -0.16
N ALA A 131 -8.24 6.78 1.07
CA ALA A 131 -7.09 7.32 1.79
C ALA A 131 -6.01 6.26 2.06
N MET A 132 -6.39 5.07 2.53
CA MET A 132 -5.46 3.97 2.77
C MET A 132 -4.75 3.51 1.49
N ARG A 133 -5.48 3.37 0.38
CA ARG A 133 -4.89 3.02 -0.92
C ARG A 133 -3.88 4.08 -1.37
N HIS A 134 -4.24 5.36 -1.28
CA HIS A 134 -3.33 6.47 -1.61
C HIS A 134 -2.06 6.46 -0.76
N MET A 135 -2.23 6.22 0.54
CA MET A 135 -1.13 6.14 1.51
C MET A 135 -0.14 5.01 1.22
N VAL A 136 -0.64 3.82 0.87
CA VAL A 136 0.18 2.66 0.50
C VAL A 136 0.92 2.93 -0.79
N ASN A 137 0.21 3.34 -1.85
CA ASN A 137 0.79 3.58 -3.17
C ASN A 137 1.89 4.63 -3.14
N ARG A 138 1.77 5.61 -2.24
CA ARG A 138 2.71 6.73 -2.12
C ARG A 138 3.85 6.49 -1.11
N SER A 139 3.96 5.32 -0.48
CA SER A 139 5.01 5.04 0.50
C SER A 139 6.22 4.37 -0.15
N PRO A 140 7.34 5.07 -0.40
CA PRO A 140 8.52 4.46 -1.02
C PRO A 140 9.13 3.37 -0.14
N ILE A 141 9.04 3.54 1.19
CA ILE A 141 9.55 2.56 2.16
C ILE A 141 8.81 1.23 2.02
N LEU A 142 7.49 1.25 1.79
CA LEU A 142 6.74 0.01 1.56
C LEU A 142 7.19 -0.66 0.27
N TRP A 143 7.36 0.09 -0.81
CA TRP A 143 7.82 -0.45 -2.08
C TRP A 143 9.25 -1.02 -1.98
N ILE A 144 10.16 -0.32 -1.32
CA ILE A 144 11.52 -0.83 -1.04
C ILE A 144 11.43 -2.12 -0.24
N GLY A 145 10.61 -2.17 0.81
CA GLY A 145 10.40 -3.38 1.60
C GLY A 145 9.87 -4.55 0.77
N ILE A 146 8.87 -4.31 -0.08
CA ILE A 146 8.32 -5.31 -1.00
C ILE A 146 9.39 -5.82 -1.96
N VAL A 147 10.19 -4.93 -2.56
CA VAL A 147 11.26 -5.30 -3.49
C VAL A 147 12.33 -6.13 -2.77
N VAL A 148 12.78 -5.71 -1.59
CA VAL A 148 13.78 -6.44 -0.79
C VAL A 148 13.27 -7.82 -0.40
N LEU A 149 12.03 -7.93 0.09
CA LEU A 149 11.42 -9.21 0.43
C LEU A 149 11.26 -10.11 -0.80
N GLY A 150 10.88 -9.55 -1.95
CA GLY A 150 10.77 -10.26 -3.22
C GLY A 150 12.12 -10.82 -3.69
N ILE A 151 13.19 -10.03 -3.60
CA ILE A 151 14.56 -10.47 -3.90
C ILE A 151 14.96 -11.60 -2.96
N HIS A 152 14.73 -11.45 -1.65
CA HIS A 152 15.10 -12.46 -0.67
C HIS A 152 14.36 -13.78 -0.89
N PHE A 153 13.05 -13.71 -1.18
CA PHE A 153 12.24 -14.88 -1.54
C PHE A 153 12.74 -15.57 -2.82
N GLY A 154 13.15 -14.80 -3.83
CA GLY A 154 13.74 -15.33 -5.06
C GLY A 154 15.03 -16.10 -4.79
N ILE A 155 15.95 -15.51 -4.01
CA ILE A 155 17.22 -16.15 -3.62
C ILE A 155 16.95 -17.43 -2.82
N TRP A 156 16.06 -17.39 -1.83
CA TRP A 156 15.68 -18.55 -1.03
C TRP A 156 15.12 -19.69 -1.89
N ARG A 157 14.21 -19.38 -2.82
CA ARG A 157 13.65 -20.36 -3.75
C ARG A 157 14.73 -20.96 -4.64
N SER A 158 15.63 -20.15 -5.19
CA SER A 158 16.75 -20.63 -6.00
C SER A 158 17.68 -21.55 -5.20
N ALA A 159 17.98 -21.21 -3.94
CA ALA A 159 18.81 -22.04 -3.07
C ALA A 159 18.18 -23.41 -2.80
N ILE A 160 16.89 -23.47 -2.48
CA ILE A 160 16.16 -24.74 -2.30
C ILE A 160 16.24 -25.58 -3.57
N THR A 161 15.95 -24.99 -4.74
CA THR A 161 16.01 -25.74 -6.01
C THR A 161 17.42 -26.24 -6.33
N ALA A 162 18.47 -25.52 -5.92
CA ALA A 162 19.85 -25.95 -6.09
C ALA A 162 20.18 -27.14 -5.17
N ILE A 163 19.71 -27.10 -3.91
CA ILE A 163 19.86 -28.20 -2.94
C ILE A 163 19.13 -29.45 -3.45
N ASP A 164 17.88 -29.32 -3.92
CA ASP A 164 17.11 -30.44 -4.46
C ASP A 164 17.80 -31.08 -5.67
N ARG A 165 18.35 -30.26 -6.57
CA ARG A 165 19.14 -30.75 -7.72
C ARG A 165 20.39 -31.50 -7.26
N ALA A 166 21.14 -30.95 -6.31
CA ALA A 166 22.33 -31.60 -5.77
C ALA A 166 22.00 -32.92 -5.07
N ALA A 167 20.92 -32.94 -4.28
CA ALA A 167 20.44 -34.14 -3.59
C ALA A 167 20.01 -35.23 -4.57
N ASN A 168 19.33 -34.87 -5.66
CA ASN A 168 18.95 -35.83 -6.71
C ASN A 168 20.17 -36.39 -7.45
N VAL A 169 21.18 -35.56 -7.75
CA VAL A 169 22.44 -36.03 -8.36
C VAL A 169 23.19 -36.96 -7.42
N LEU A 170 23.31 -36.61 -6.14
CA LEU A 170 23.94 -37.46 -5.11
C LEU A 170 23.20 -38.79 -4.94
N ARG A 171 21.86 -38.76 -4.84
CA ARG A 171 21.02 -39.95 -4.75
C ARG A 171 21.24 -40.88 -5.94
N ASN A 172 21.19 -40.35 -7.16
CA ASN A 172 21.40 -41.14 -8.37
C ASN A 172 22.82 -41.71 -8.47
N LYS A 173 23.82 -41.05 -7.89
CA LYS A 173 25.22 -41.49 -7.91
C LYS A 173 25.56 -42.48 -6.80
N MET A 174 24.98 -42.33 -5.61
CA MET A 174 25.27 -43.17 -4.44
C MET A 174 24.39 -44.41 -4.34
N LEU A 175 23.17 -44.35 -4.88
CA LEU A 175 22.25 -45.48 -4.97
C LEU A 175 22.02 -45.76 -6.46
N PRO A 176 23.03 -46.24 -7.19
CA PRO A 176 22.81 -46.59 -8.58
C PRO A 176 21.80 -47.77 -8.56
N SER A 177 20.67 -47.58 -9.24
CA SER A 177 19.50 -48.47 -9.16
C SER A 177 19.79 -49.88 -9.66
N ASP A 178 20.84 -50.03 -10.45
CA ASP A 178 21.41 -51.28 -10.94
C ASP A 178 21.92 -52.19 -9.83
N LEU A 179 22.43 -51.64 -8.71
CA LEU A 179 22.93 -52.42 -7.58
C LEU A 179 21.79 -53.20 -6.90
N PHE A 180 20.65 -52.55 -6.65
CA PHE A 180 19.48 -53.19 -6.06
C PHE A 180 18.76 -54.14 -7.04
N GLU A 181 18.70 -53.80 -8.32
CA GLU A 181 18.13 -54.69 -9.34
C GLU A 181 18.98 -55.94 -9.54
N SER A 182 20.31 -55.83 -9.49
CA SER A 182 21.21 -56.99 -9.62
C SER A 182 21.15 -57.92 -8.40
N GLU A 183 20.98 -57.39 -7.19
CA GLU A 183 20.80 -58.20 -5.97
C GLU A 183 19.41 -58.86 -5.92
N ALA A 184 18.36 -58.13 -6.30
CA ALA A 184 17.01 -58.69 -6.39
C ALA A 184 16.94 -59.81 -7.45
N TYR A 185 17.60 -59.65 -8.60
CA TYR A 185 17.68 -60.68 -9.64
C TYR A 185 18.49 -61.91 -9.20
N LYS A 186 19.54 -61.71 -8.40
CA LYS A 186 20.33 -62.82 -7.80
C LYS A 186 19.57 -63.56 -6.70
N ALA A 187 18.74 -62.88 -5.91
CA ALA A 187 17.94 -63.49 -4.85
C ALA A 187 16.71 -64.27 -5.38
N ALA A 188 16.27 -63.99 -6.60
CA ALA A 188 15.12 -64.63 -7.24
C ALA A 188 15.49 -65.90 -8.05
N ARG A 189 16.76 -66.29 -8.11
CA ARG A 189 17.27 -67.46 -8.82
C ARG A 189 17.81 -68.50 -7.84
#